data_AF-A0A3C1FWN1-F1
#
_entry.id   AF-A0A3C1FWN1-F1
#
_cell.length_a   1.000
_cell.length_b   1.000
_cell.length_c   1.000
_cell.angle_alpha   90.00
_cell.angle_beta   90.00
_cell.angle_gamma   90.00
#
_symmetry.space_group_name_H-M   'P 1'
#
loop_
_entity.id
_entity.type
_entity.pdbx_description
1 polymer ?
#
loop_
_entity_poly.entity_id
_entity_poly.type
_entity_poly.pdbx_seq_one_letter_code
_entity_poly.pdbx_strand_id
1 'polypeptide(L)'
;MRTLSREIASLRSVAIGLSLRNIDNAAYPCTQYYVPYHLGIAKKVRLNSGAPLFLGGSAFSIFPEELIRIFGAEAGATGSERTDHAALNGQESGMVHAELFDL
;
A
#
# COMPACT_ATOMS: atom_id res chain seq x y z
N MET A 1 -10.43 2.60 -12.34
CA MET A 1 -10.42 3.74 -11.36
C MET A 1 -11.61 3.90 -10.40
N ARG A 2 -12.88 3.93 -10.84
CA ARG A 2 -14.04 4.19 -9.95
C ARG A 2 -14.32 3.04 -8.96
N THR A 3 -13.99 1.81 -9.35
CA THR A 3 -14.21 0.60 -8.56
C THR A 3 -13.37 0.61 -7.28
N LEU A 4 -12.06 0.88 -7.39
CA LEU A 4 -11.15 0.93 -6.23
C LEU A 4 -11.61 1.91 -5.14
N SER A 5 -11.94 3.15 -5.54
CA SER A 5 -12.42 4.17 -4.59
C SER A 5 -13.73 3.78 -3.91
N ARG A 6 -14.65 3.14 -4.67
CA ARG A 6 -15.93 2.66 -4.13
C ARG A 6 -15.72 1.52 -3.14
N GLU A 7 -14.84 0.58 -3.46
CA GLU A 7 -14.53 -0.56 -2.60
C GLU A 7 -13.89 -0.08 -1.29
N ILE A 8 -12.88 0.80 -1.36
CA ILE A 8 -12.27 1.41 -0.17
C ILE A 8 -13.33 2.10 0.71
N ALA A 9 -14.20 2.92 0.12
CA ALA A 9 -15.23 3.62 0.87
C ALA A 9 -16.27 2.67 1.51
N SER A 10 -16.54 1.52 0.89
CA SER A 10 -17.50 0.53 1.39
C SER A 10 -16.99 -0.30 2.58
N LEU A 11 -15.66 -0.50 2.68
CA LEU A 11 -15.07 -1.42 3.64
C LEU A 11 -14.96 -0.87 5.08
N ARG A 12 -15.22 0.44 5.29
CA ARG A 12 -15.13 1.13 6.60
C ARG A 12 -13.97 0.61 7.47
N SER A 13 -12.79 0.51 6.88
CA SER A 13 -11.63 -0.13 7.50
C SER A 13 -11.09 0.70 8.66
N VAL A 14 -10.68 0.04 9.74
CA VAL A 14 -10.01 0.69 10.89
C VAL A 14 -8.52 0.93 10.64
N ALA A 15 -7.94 0.23 9.67
CA ALA A 15 -6.56 0.38 9.19
C ALA A 15 -6.48 -0.12 7.73
N ILE A 16 -5.53 0.41 6.95
CA ILE A 16 -5.31 -0.01 5.57
C ILE A 16 -3.83 -0.37 5.39
N GLY A 17 -3.57 -1.57 4.87
CA GLY A 17 -2.23 -2.02 4.51
C GLY A 17 -2.00 -1.92 2.99
N LEU A 18 -0.90 -1.31 2.56
CA LEU A 18 -0.45 -1.29 1.17
C LEU A 18 0.84 -2.09 1.01
N SER A 19 0.76 -3.24 0.34
CA SER A 19 1.91 -4.10 0.06
C SER A 19 2.61 -3.66 -1.22
N LEU A 20 3.88 -3.27 -1.11
CA LEU A 20 4.75 -2.87 -2.20
C LEU A 20 5.69 -4.03 -2.54
N ARG A 21 5.45 -4.71 -3.67
CA ARG A 21 6.25 -5.87 -4.08
C ARG A 21 7.49 -5.51 -4.88
N ASN A 22 7.35 -4.55 -5.79
CA ASN A 22 8.40 -4.13 -6.72
C ASN A 22 8.55 -2.61 -6.70
N ILE A 23 9.80 -2.13 -6.67
CA ILE A 23 10.14 -0.70 -6.81
C ILE A 23 10.26 -0.34 -8.30
N ASP A 24 10.76 -1.28 -9.09
CA ASP A 24 10.91 -1.20 -10.55
C ASP A 24 10.77 -2.59 -11.20
N ASN A 25 10.93 -2.62 -12.52
CA ASN A 25 10.92 -3.85 -13.32
C ASN A 25 12.27 -4.59 -13.38
N ALA A 26 13.30 -4.14 -12.64
CA ALA A 26 14.66 -4.68 -12.66
C ALA A 26 15.28 -4.85 -14.07
N ALA A 27 14.87 -4.04 -15.05
CA ALA A 27 15.35 -4.12 -16.42
C ALA A 27 16.28 -2.94 -16.75
N TYR A 28 17.50 -3.24 -17.18
CA TYR A 28 18.42 -2.26 -17.77
C TYR A 28 18.60 -2.56 -19.26
N PRO A 29 18.51 -1.56 -20.17
CA PRO A 29 18.38 -0.12 -19.90
C PRO A 29 16.93 0.38 -19.72
N CYS A 30 15.91 -0.45 -19.95
CA CYS A 30 14.50 -0.06 -19.98
C CYS A 30 13.83 -0.07 -18.59
N THR A 31 14.40 0.66 -17.62
CA THR A 31 13.91 0.70 -16.25
C THR A 31 12.57 1.40 -16.16
N GLN A 32 11.59 0.77 -15.49
CA GLN A 32 10.28 1.35 -15.20
C GLN A 32 10.05 1.35 -13.70
N TYR A 33 9.77 2.52 -13.13
CA TYR A 33 9.50 2.68 -11.70
C TYR A 33 8.02 2.56 -11.38
N TYR A 34 7.68 1.80 -10.33
CA TYR A 34 6.30 1.61 -9.89
C TYR A 34 5.89 2.56 -8.74
N VAL A 35 6.85 3.26 -8.13
CA VAL A 35 6.58 4.22 -7.05
C VAL A 35 5.51 5.26 -7.40
N PRO A 36 5.53 5.92 -8.59
CA PRO A 36 4.48 6.86 -8.96
C PRO A 36 3.08 6.22 -9.02
N TYR A 37 3.00 4.97 -9.48
CA TYR A 37 1.74 4.24 -9.52
C TYR A 37 1.20 3.96 -8.11
N HIS A 38 2.06 3.42 -7.25
CA HIS A 38 1.72 3.11 -5.86
C HIS A 38 1.30 4.36 -5.08
N LEU A 39 1.94 5.50 -5.34
CA LEU A 39 1.52 6.81 -4.80
C LEU A 39 0.11 7.22 -5.25
N GLY A 40 -0.26 6.91 -6.50
CA GLY A 40 -1.62 7.11 -6.99
C GLY A 40 -2.66 6.33 -6.18
N ILE A 41 -2.34 5.08 -5.81
CA ILE A 41 -3.19 4.27 -4.92
C ILE A 41 -3.26 4.90 -3.52
N ALA A 42 -2.12 5.23 -2.91
CA ALA A 42 -2.07 5.80 -1.57
C ALA A 42 -2.88 7.10 -1.45
N LYS A 43 -2.81 7.97 -2.48
CA LYS A 43 -3.63 9.18 -2.56
C LYS A 43 -5.12 8.87 -2.57
N LYS A 44 -5.54 7.86 -3.33
CA LYS A 44 -6.95 7.45 -3.38
C LYS A 44 -7.45 6.86 -2.08
N VAL A 45 -6.62 6.05 -1.42
CA VAL A 45 -6.90 5.54 -0.08
C VAL A 45 -7.21 6.71 0.85
N ARG A 46 -6.30 7.70 0.92
CA ARG A 46 -6.45 8.89 1.76
C ARG A 46 -7.66 9.76 1.38
N LEU A 47 -8.01 9.83 0.09
CA LEU A 47 -9.19 10.58 -0.36
C LEU A 47 -10.53 9.91 -0.01
N ASN A 48 -10.54 8.59 0.19
CA ASN A 48 -11.77 7.81 0.37
C ASN A 48 -11.86 7.13 1.75
N SER A 49 -10.83 7.26 2.59
CA SER A 49 -10.77 6.72 3.94
C SER A 49 -9.91 7.61 4.84
N GLY A 50 -10.34 7.79 6.09
CA GLY A 50 -9.55 8.41 7.16
C GLY A 50 -8.72 7.41 7.97
N ALA A 51 -8.69 6.14 7.57
CA ALA A 51 -7.94 5.11 8.28
C ALA A 51 -6.42 5.27 8.09
N PRO A 52 -5.60 4.93 9.11
CA PRO A 52 -4.15 4.92 8.98
C PRO A 52 -3.69 3.95 7.88
N LEU A 53 -2.67 4.37 7.14
CA LEU A 53 -2.00 3.65 6.08
C LEU A 53 -0.68 3.05 6.58
N PHE A 54 -0.58 1.73 6.47
CA PHE A 54 0.63 0.97 6.79
C PHE A 54 1.24 0.41 5.51
N LEU A 55 2.57 0.47 5.40
CA LEU A 55 3.30 -0.11 4.26
C LEU A 55 3.90 -1.48 4.62
N GLY A 56 4.10 -2.31 3.61
CA GLY A 56 4.84 -3.56 3.77
C GLY A 56 5.25 -4.14 2.44
N GLY A 57 5.78 -5.37 2.48
CA GLY A 57 6.21 -6.09 1.28
C GLY A 57 7.69 -5.92 0.96
N SER A 58 8.13 -6.67 -0.06
CA SER A 58 9.55 -6.80 -0.41
C SER A 58 10.17 -5.49 -0.88
N ALA A 59 9.48 -4.68 -1.69
CA ALA A 59 10.01 -3.39 -2.12
C ALA A 59 10.06 -2.37 -0.98
N PHE A 60 9.08 -2.41 -0.07
CA PHE A 60 9.10 -1.59 1.14
C PHE A 60 10.36 -1.86 1.98
N SER A 61 10.71 -3.15 2.12
CA SER A 61 11.86 -3.58 2.93
C SER A 61 13.21 -3.07 2.42
N ILE A 62 13.31 -2.60 1.17
CA ILE A 62 14.54 -2.05 0.59
C ILE A 62 14.77 -0.61 1.05
N PHE A 63 13.70 0.21 1.09
CA PHE A 63 13.78 1.65 1.39
C PHE A 63 12.66 2.08 2.38
N PRO A 64 12.60 1.50 3.59
CA PRO A 64 11.44 1.64 4.46
C PRO A 64 11.18 3.09 4.89
N GLU A 65 12.21 3.79 5.35
CA GLU A 65 12.08 5.18 5.82
C GLU A 65 11.68 6.13 4.70
N GLU A 66 12.26 5.94 3.51
CA GLU A 66 12.02 6.80 2.36
C GLU A 66 10.60 6.57 1.82
N LEU A 67 10.14 5.32 1.79
CA LEU A 67 8.78 5.00 1.37
C LEU A 67 7.73 5.44 2.39
N ILE A 68 7.98 5.35 3.70
CA ILE A 68 7.10 5.97 4.71
C ILE A 68 6.95 7.47 4.44
N ARG A 69 8.07 8.17 4.23
CA ARG A 69 8.10 9.62 3.98
C ARG A 69 7.35 10.00 2.70
N ILE A 70 7.65 9.30 1.60
CA ILE A 70 7.07 9.57 0.27
C ILE A 70 5.56 9.30 0.25
N PHE A 71 5.10 8.24 0.89
CA PHE A 71 3.69 7.85 0.92
C PHE A 71 2.89 8.54 2.03
N GLY A 72 3.58 9.15 3.00
CA GLY A 72 2.98 9.66 4.22
C GLY A 72 2.31 8.54 5.02
N ALA A 73 2.94 7.38 5.13
CA ALA A 73 2.39 6.28 5.93
C ALA A 73 2.65 6.48 7.43
N GLU A 74 1.81 5.91 8.29
CA GLU A 74 1.98 5.99 9.74
C GLU A 74 3.09 5.06 10.23
N ALA A 75 3.24 3.89 9.62
CA ALA A 75 4.34 2.96 9.85
C ALA A 75 4.47 1.95 8.69
N GLY A 76 5.44 1.04 8.78
CA GLY A 76 5.49 -0.11 7.89
C GLY A 76 6.25 -1.29 8.46
N ALA A 77 6.10 -2.43 7.81
CA ALA A 77 6.66 -3.72 8.22
C ALA A 77 7.70 -4.20 7.21
N THR A 78 8.93 -4.42 7.68
CA THR A 78 10.02 -5.00 6.88
C THR A 78 10.09 -6.51 7.11
N GLY A 79 10.37 -7.29 6.06
CA GLY A 79 10.60 -8.74 6.15
C GLY A 79 9.38 -9.63 5.89
N SER A 80 9.55 -10.94 6.10
CA SER A 80 8.47 -11.95 6.06
C SER A 80 7.58 -11.92 7.30
N GLU A 81 7.98 -11.14 8.31
CA GLU A 81 7.18 -10.83 9.48
C GLU A 81 5.89 -10.16 8.99
N ARG A 82 4.81 -10.94 8.92
CA ARG A 82 3.47 -10.39 8.88
C ARG A 82 3.33 -9.60 10.16
N THR A 83 3.42 -8.26 10.07
CA THR A 83 3.27 -7.35 11.21
C THR A 83 2.17 -7.87 12.09
N ASP A 84 2.56 -8.18 13.31
CA ASP A 84 1.75 -8.88 14.28
C ASP A 84 0.44 -8.10 14.39
N HIS A 85 -0.64 -8.73 13.92
CA HIS A 85 -2.00 -8.24 14.00
C HIS A 85 -2.48 -8.16 15.46
N ALA A 86 -1.57 -8.12 16.45
CA ALA A 86 -1.86 -8.08 17.86
C ALA A 86 -2.75 -6.88 18.23
N ALA A 87 -2.64 -5.75 17.50
CA ALA A 87 -3.51 -4.59 17.66
C ALA A 87 -4.87 -4.69 16.93
N LEU A 88 -5.03 -5.65 16.00
CA LEU A 88 -6.24 -5.83 15.17
C LEU A 88 -6.97 -7.15 15.47
N ASN A 89 -6.62 -7.85 16.56
CA ASN A 89 -7.20 -9.14 16.94
C ASN A 89 -8.74 -9.11 16.88
N GLY A 90 -9.32 -9.93 16.00
CA GLY A 90 -10.77 -10.05 15.81
C GLY A 90 -11.40 -9.17 14.72
N GLN A 91 -10.60 -8.38 13.98
CA GLN A 91 -11.10 -7.61 12.83
C GLN A 91 -11.09 -8.46 11.55
N GLU A 92 -12.17 -8.40 10.77
CA GLU A 92 -12.19 -8.98 9.42
C GLU A 92 -11.25 -8.22 8.49
N SER A 93 -10.45 -8.95 7.73
CA SER A 93 -9.57 -8.36 6.71
C SER A 93 -10.26 -8.38 5.35
N GLY A 94 -10.48 -7.21 4.75
CA GLY A 94 -10.90 -7.07 3.36
C GLY A 94 -9.68 -6.82 2.48
N MET A 95 -9.57 -7.54 1.35
CA MET A 95 -8.53 -7.29 0.36
C MET A 95 -9.12 -6.56 -0.85
N VAL A 96 -8.49 -5.45 -1.21
CA VAL A 96 -8.83 -4.66 -2.40
C VAL A 96 -7.66 -4.77 -3.37
N HIS A 97 -7.95 -5.14 -4.62
CA HIS A 97 -6.93 -5.28 -5.66
C HIS A 97 -6.84 -4.00 -6.52
N ALA A 98 -5.63 -3.62 -6.92
CA ALA A 98 -5.38 -2.51 -7.83
C ALA A 98 -4.28 -2.91 -8.81
N GLU A 99 -4.53 -2.77 -10.12
CA GLU A 99 -3.57 -3.12 -11.17
C GLU A 99 -2.91 -1.90 -11.81
N LEU A 100 -1.68 -2.06 -12.32
CA LEU A 100 -0.91 -0.96 -12.95
C LEU A 100 -1.71 -0.26 -14.07
N PHE A 101 -2.56 -1.01 -14.78
CA PHE A 101 -3.43 -0.54 -15.85
C PHE A 101 -4.69 0.20 -15.36
N ASP A 102 -4.89 0.31 -14.04
CA ASP A 102 -5.97 1.09 -13.48
C ASP A 102 -5.70 2.60 -13.53
N LEU A 103 -4.48 3.08 -13.81
CA LEU A 103 -4.14 4.52 -13.91
C LEU A 103 -4.40 5.15 -15.29
#